data_AF-A0A9E4CW69-F1
#
_entry.id   AF-A0A9E4CW69-F1
#
_cell.length_a   1.000
_cell.length_b   1.000
_cell.length_c   1.000
_cell.angle_alpha   90.00
_cell.angle_beta   90.00
_cell.angle_gamma   90.00
#
_symmetry.space_group_name_H-M   'P 1'
#
loop_
_entity.id
_entity.type
_entity.pdbx_description
1 polymer ?
#
loop_
_entity_poly.entity_id
_entity_poly.type
_entity_poly.pdbx_seq_one_letter_code
_entity_poly.pdbx_strand_id
1 'polypeptide(L)'
;MDAQDRLRDEGWASHVTAENLVRTWEQVAHGLDTYDATIDDYTNDITARDALAEILGWAEPPFRQEVECRIASADRRIRAATVDDAGAAVGRYFRIETKDGWWWRRRPTSGPLAEWLDR
;
A
#
# COMPACT_ATOMS: atom_id res chain seq x y z
N MET A 1 2.48 8.82 23.40
CA MET A 1 1.76 9.83 22.58
C MET A 1 0.90 9.05 21.61
N ASP A 2 -0.37 9.42 21.43
CA ASP A 2 -1.24 8.65 20.52
C ASP A 2 -0.76 8.76 19.07
N ALA A 3 -0.96 7.71 18.27
CA ALA A 3 -0.51 7.68 16.89
C ALA A 3 -1.19 8.76 16.05
N GLN A 4 -2.45 9.08 16.35
CA GLN A 4 -3.17 10.17 15.68
C GLN A 4 -2.63 11.55 16.05
N ASP A 5 -2.19 11.75 17.29
CA ASP A 5 -1.56 13.00 17.72
C ASP A 5 -0.25 13.21 16.96
N ARG A 6 0.57 12.16 16.88
CA ARG A 6 1.84 12.22 16.17
C ARG A 6 1.68 12.48 14.67
N LEU A 7 0.74 11.83 14.00
CA LEU A 7 0.44 12.09 12.58
C LEU A 7 0.11 13.57 12.35
N ARG A 8 -0.69 14.17 13.24
CA ARG A 8 -1.03 15.59 13.17
C ARG A 8 0.19 16.48 13.40
N ASP A 9 1.04 16.14 14.36
CA ASP A 9 2.29 16.87 14.64
C ASP A 9 3.28 16.78 13.47
N GLU A 10 3.28 15.68 12.72
CA GLU A 10 4.07 15.49 11.50
C GLU A 10 3.42 16.17 10.26
N GLY A 11 2.28 16.85 10.42
CA GLY A 11 1.63 17.65 9.37
C GLY A 11 0.68 16.87 8.46
N TRP A 12 0.31 15.65 8.82
CA TRP A 12 -0.63 14.84 8.03
C TRP A 12 -2.05 15.42 8.10
N ALA A 13 -2.80 15.27 7.00
CA ALA A 13 -4.19 15.69 6.95
C ALA A 13 -5.02 14.93 7.99
N SER A 14 -6.00 15.58 8.60
CA SER A 14 -6.80 15.02 9.70
C SER A 14 -7.60 13.77 9.34
N HIS A 15 -7.90 13.56 8.06
CA HIS A 15 -8.57 12.35 7.57
C HIS A 15 -7.63 11.16 7.42
N VAL A 16 -6.31 11.38 7.45
CA VAL A 16 -5.33 10.29 7.41
C VAL A 16 -5.18 9.74 8.83
N THR A 17 -5.58 8.48 8.96
CA THR A 17 -5.47 7.71 10.19
C THR A 17 -4.85 6.36 9.85
N ALA A 18 -4.15 5.75 10.80
CA ALA A 18 -3.62 4.40 10.60
C ALA A 18 -4.72 3.40 10.22
N GLU A 19 -5.91 3.52 10.82
CA GLU A 19 -7.05 2.66 10.49
C GLU A 19 -7.48 2.81 9.03
N ASN A 20 -7.58 4.04 8.52
CA ASN A 20 -7.93 4.30 7.13
C ASN A 20 -6.87 3.73 6.18
N LEU A 21 -5.59 3.91 6.51
CA LEU A 21 -4.48 3.38 5.71
C LEU A 21 -4.46 1.86 5.69
N VAL A 22 -4.65 1.21 6.86
CA VAL A 22 -4.74 -0.25 6.94
C VAL A 22 -5.93 -0.75 6.12
N ARG A 23 -7.10 -0.11 6.24
CA ARG A 23 -8.28 -0.47 5.45
C ARG A 23 -8.05 -0.32 3.96
N THR A 24 -7.41 0.75 3.50
CA THR A 24 -7.04 0.93 2.08
C THR A 24 -6.13 -0.20 1.62
N TRP A 25 -5.11 -0.55 2.43
CA TRP A 25 -4.21 -1.65 2.10
C TRP A 25 -4.90 -3.01 2.07
N GLU A 26 -5.81 -3.26 3.00
CA GLU A 26 -6.66 -4.45 3.02
C GLU A 26 -7.59 -4.49 1.79
N GLN A 27 -8.15 -3.37 1.36
CA GLN A 27 -8.98 -3.29 0.16
C GLN A 27 -8.20 -3.65 -1.11
N VAL A 28 -7.00 -3.11 -1.28
CA VAL A 28 -6.10 -3.54 -2.37
C VAL A 28 -5.88 -5.05 -2.30
N ALA A 29 -5.54 -5.56 -1.12
CA ALA A 29 -5.27 -6.99 -0.93
C ALA A 29 -6.43 -7.93 -1.29
N HIS A 30 -7.67 -7.47 -1.20
CA HIS A 30 -8.85 -8.26 -1.53
C HIS A 30 -9.39 -8.00 -2.95
N GLY A 31 -9.11 -6.84 -3.53
CA GLY A 31 -9.68 -6.41 -4.81
C GLY A 31 -8.74 -6.50 -6.01
N LEU A 32 -7.49 -6.95 -5.84
CA LEU A 32 -6.48 -6.91 -6.92
C LEU A 32 -6.88 -7.65 -8.20
N ASP A 33 -7.62 -8.75 -8.10
CA ASP A 33 -8.09 -9.56 -9.23
C ASP A 33 -9.28 -8.95 -9.98
N THR A 34 -9.92 -7.96 -9.36
CA THR A 34 -11.12 -7.27 -9.84
C THR A 34 -10.92 -5.75 -9.91
N TYR A 35 -9.68 -5.28 -9.71
CA TYR A 35 -9.33 -3.87 -9.69
C TYR A 35 -9.56 -3.26 -11.07
N ASP A 36 -10.62 -2.44 -11.18
CA ASP A 36 -11.12 -1.87 -12.44
C ASP A 36 -10.95 -0.34 -12.52
N ALA A 37 -10.45 0.28 -11.45
CA ALA A 37 -10.08 1.69 -11.42
C ALA A 37 -8.76 1.93 -12.20
N THR A 38 -8.31 3.19 -12.22
CA THR A 38 -7.16 3.60 -13.04
C THR A 38 -5.82 3.23 -12.40
N ILE A 39 -4.73 3.31 -13.19
CA ILE A 39 -3.37 3.18 -12.65
C ILE A 39 -3.03 4.27 -11.62
N ASP A 40 -3.60 5.46 -11.77
CA ASP A 40 -3.41 6.57 -10.82
C ASP A 40 -4.09 6.24 -9.50
N ASP A 41 -5.31 5.67 -9.54
CA ASP A 41 -6.00 5.16 -8.35
C ASP A 41 -5.20 4.04 -7.67
N TYR A 42 -4.70 3.09 -8.47
CA TYR A 42 -3.90 1.99 -7.93
C TYR A 42 -2.62 2.46 -7.24
N THR A 43 -1.88 3.37 -7.88
CA THR A 43 -0.62 3.90 -7.33
C THR A 43 -0.87 4.77 -6.10
N ASN A 44 -1.99 5.49 -6.06
CA ASN A 44 -2.45 6.20 -4.87
C ASN A 44 -2.78 5.22 -3.73
N ASP A 45 -3.52 4.15 -4.00
CA ASP A 45 -3.90 3.16 -2.98
C ASP A 45 -2.70 2.44 -2.38
N ILE A 46 -1.73 2.01 -3.20
CA ILE A 46 -0.51 1.34 -2.68
C ILE A 46 0.42 2.30 -1.94
N THR A 47 0.27 3.62 -2.10
CA THR A 47 0.97 4.61 -1.26
C THR A 47 0.54 4.52 0.20
N ALA A 48 -0.65 3.97 0.50
CA ALA A 48 -1.03 3.69 1.88
C ALA A 48 0.00 2.79 2.59
N ARG A 49 0.69 1.92 1.87
CA ARG A 49 1.72 1.04 2.44
C ARG A 49 3.02 1.77 2.77
N ASP A 50 3.37 2.84 2.04
CA ASP A 50 4.47 3.76 2.39
C ASP A 50 4.15 4.44 3.73
N ALA A 51 2.95 5.01 3.84
CA ALA A 51 2.49 5.68 5.07
C ALA A 51 2.46 4.73 6.28
N LEU A 52 2.01 3.49 6.08
CA LEU A 52 2.04 2.48 7.14
C LEU A 52 3.47 2.12 7.54
N ALA A 53 4.43 2.07 6.61
CA ALA A 53 5.83 1.82 6.96
C ALA A 53 6.41 2.95 7.82
N GLU A 54 6.05 4.20 7.53
CA GLU A 54 6.44 5.36 8.33
C GLU A 54 5.86 5.30 9.74
N ILE A 55 4.55 5.04 9.85
CA ILE A 55 3.84 4.88 11.14
C ILE A 55 4.50 3.79 11.99
N LEU A 56 4.78 2.63 11.40
CA LEU A 56 5.44 1.53 12.12
C LEU A 56 6.82 1.91 12.65
N GLY A 57 7.54 2.78 11.95
CA GLY A 57 8.86 3.27 12.35
C GLY A 57 8.88 3.95 13.72
N TRP A 58 7.80 4.62 14.11
CA TRP A 58 7.73 5.37 15.36
C TRP A 58 6.62 4.92 16.33
N ALA A 59 5.69 4.05 15.90
CA ALA A 59 4.56 3.58 16.71
C ALA A 59 4.98 2.87 18.01
N GLU A 60 4.19 3.05 19.09
CA GLU A 60 4.42 2.37 20.37
C GLU A 60 3.98 0.87 20.34
N PRO A 61 4.59 -0.01 21.15
CA PRO A 61 4.50 -1.47 20.96
C PRO A 61 3.10 -2.12 20.91
N PRO A 62 2.09 -1.72 21.71
CA PRO A 62 0.76 -2.33 21.60
C PRO A 62 0.09 -2.01 20.26
N PHE A 63 0.13 -0.74 19.86
CA PHE A 63 -0.44 -0.27 18.60
C PHE A 63 0.33 -0.77 17.39
N ARG A 64 1.68 -0.73 17.44
CA ARG A 64 2.55 -1.27 16.40
C ARG A 64 2.23 -2.73 16.09
N GLN A 65 2.12 -3.58 17.12
CA GLN A 65 1.86 -5.01 16.93
C GLN A 65 0.49 -5.29 16.30
N GLU A 66 -0.53 -4.51 16.65
CA GLU A 66 -1.86 -4.61 16.05
C GLU A 66 -1.81 -4.29 14.55
N VAL A 67 -1.20 -3.16 14.21
CA VAL A 67 -1.05 -2.69 12.82
C VAL A 67 -0.20 -3.67 12.00
N GLU A 68 0.91 -4.17 12.54
CA GLU A 68 1.77 -5.18 11.90
C GLU A 68 1.01 -6.47 11.58
N CYS A 69 0.18 -6.96 12.50
CA CYS A 69 -0.63 -8.17 12.27
C CYS A 69 -1.55 -8.03 11.06
N ARG A 70 -2.22 -6.88 10.93
CA ARG A 70 -3.14 -6.59 9.82
C ARG A 70 -2.37 -6.42 8.50
N ILE A 71 -1.29 -5.64 8.52
CA ILE A 71 -0.40 -5.46 7.37
C ILE A 71 0.14 -6.80 6.88
N ALA A 72 0.61 -7.68 7.77
CA ALA A 72 1.15 -8.98 7.37
C ALA A 72 0.11 -9.86 6.66
N SER A 73 -1.17 -9.75 7.04
CA SER A 73 -2.28 -10.46 6.38
C SER A 73 -2.54 -9.94 4.97
N ALA A 74 -2.50 -8.61 4.78
CA ALA A 74 -2.66 -7.96 3.48
C ALA A 74 -1.42 -8.16 2.58
N ASP A 75 -0.21 -7.99 3.12
CA ASP A 75 1.06 -8.20 2.43
C ASP A 75 1.14 -9.61 1.82
N ARG A 76 0.70 -10.65 2.55
CA ARG A 76 0.66 -12.03 2.04
C ARG A 76 -0.28 -12.20 0.85
N ARG A 77 -1.49 -11.61 0.92
CA ARG A 77 -2.47 -11.67 -0.17
C ARG A 77 -1.97 -10.95 -1.40
N ILE A 78 -1.43 -9.75 -1.24
CA ILE A 78 -0.88 -8.97 -2.33
C ILE A 78 0.27 -9.71 -2.98
N ARG A 79 1.20 -10.29 -2.20
CA ARG A 79 2.29 -11.11 -2.74
C ARG A 79 1.78 -12.32 -3.52
N ALA A 80 0.67 -12.94 -3.11
CA ALA A 80 0.06 -14.06 -3.83
C ALA A 80 -0.64 -13.64 -5.13
N ALA A 81 -1.23 -12.44 -5.18
CA ALA A 81 -1.98 -11.91 -6.34
C ALA A 81 -1.12 -11.07 -7.31
N THR A 82 0.19 -10.96 -7.05
CA THR A 82 1.12 -10.16 -7.85
C THR A 82 2.39 -10.94 -8.13
N VAL A 83 3.13 -10.52 -9.16
CA VAL A 83 4.49 -11.00 -9.44
C VAL A 83 5.47 -9.85 -9.33
N ASP A 84 6.70 -10.14 -8.91
CA ASP A 84 7.79 -9.17 -8.93
C ASP A 84 8.28 -9.00 -10.37
N ASP A 85 8.14 -7.79 -10.90
CA ASP A 85 8.62 -7.41 -12.22
C ASP A 85 9.71 -6.33 -12.14
N ALA A 86 10.36 -6.20 -10.98
CA ALA A 86 11.31 -5.15 -10.67
C ALA A 86 10.75 -3.71 -10.82
N GLY A 87 9.43 -3.57 -10.84
CA GLY A 87 8.74 -2.30 -11.04
C GLY A 87 8.60 -1.90 -12.51
N ALA A 88 8.79 -2.83 -13.45
CA ALA A 88 8.71 -2.56 -14.88
C ALA A 88 7.32 -2.11 -15.34
N ALA A 89 6.23 -2.58 -14.71
CA ALA A 89 4.87 -2.19 -15.05
C ALA A 89 4.49 -0.86 -14.37
N VAL A 90 4.55 -0.79 -13.04
CA VAL A 90 4.16 0.39 -12.27
C VAL A 90 5.08 1.60 -12.56
N GLY A 91 6.38 1.35 -12.75
CA GLY A 91 7.38 2.39 -13.01
C GLY A 91 7.18 3.16 -14.32
N ARG A 92 6.35 2.68 -15.24
CA ARG A 92 5.97 3.42 -16.46
C ARG A 92 5.11 4.64 -16.15
N TYR A 93 4.38 4.60 -15.04
CA TYR A 93 3.34 5.56 -14.70
C TYR A 93 3.67 6.34 -13.42
N PHE A 94 4.44 5.74 -12.51
CA PHE A 94 4.82 6.36 -11.25
C PHE A 94 6.35 6.33 -11.07
N ARG A 95 6.93 7.42 -10.56
CA ARG A 95 8.38 7.48 -10.26
C ARG A 95 8.68 6.67 -9.01
N ILE A 96 9.15 5.44 -9.22
CA ILE A 96 9.45 4.48 -8.15
C ILE A 96 10.94 4.36 -7.85
N GLU A 97 11.82 5.13 -8.52
CA GLU A 97 13.27 5.06 -8.31
C GLU A 97 13.69 5.48 -6.90
N THR A 98 12.88 6.32 -6.25
CA THR A 98 13.09 6.76 -4.86
C THR A 98 12.22 5.99 -3.87
N LYS A 99 11.61 4.88 -4.29
CA LYS A 99 10.71 4.06 -3.46
C LYS A 99 11.36 2.72 -3.12
N ASP A 100 11.47 2.46 -1.82
CA ASP A 100 12.10 1.25 -1.28
C ASP A 100 11.11 0.10 -1.03
N GLY A 101 9.81 0.40 -1.02
CA GLY A 101 8.75 -0.57 -0.75
C GLY A 101 8.65 -1.66 -1.81
N TRP A 102 8.68 -2.93 -1.39
CA TRP A 102 8.55 -4.08 -2.30
C TRP A 102 7.27 -4.06 -3.14
N TRP A 103 6.20 -3.43 -2.63
CA TRP A 103 4.91 -3.31 -3.31
C TRP A 103 5.00 -2.50 -4.61
N TRP A 104 5.94 -1.54 -4.71
CA TRP A 104 6.19 -0.77 -5.94
C TRP A 104 6.87 -1.59 -7.04
N ARG A 105 7.43 -2.75 -6.72
CA ARG A 105 8.16 -3.62 -7.66
C ARG A 105 7.30 -4.75 -8.21
N ARG A 106 5.98 -4.65 -8.02
CA ARG A 106 5.07 -5.75 -8.30
C ARG A 106 3.93 -5.31 -9.17
N ARG A 107 3.50 -6.24 -10.01
CA ARG A 107 2.34 -6.09 -10.89
C ARG A 107 1.28 -7.14 -10.56
N PRO A 108 -0.02 -6.81 -10.63
CA PRO A 108 -1.09 -7.80 -10.57
C PRO A 108 -0.93 -8.88 -11.65
N THR A 109 -1.28 -10.13 -11.30
CA THR A 109 -1.19 -11.27 -12.22
C THR A 109 -2.46 -11.55 -13.00
N SER A 110 -3.59 -10.97 -12.57
CA SER A 110 -4.91 -11.18 -13.18
C SER A 110 -5.79 -9.95 -12.98
N GLY A 111 -6.91 -9.90 -13.71
CA GLY A 111 -7.91 -8.83 -13.57
C GLY A 111 -7.70 -7.66 -14.53
N PRO A 112 -8.62 -6.68 -14.52
CA PRO A 112 -8.62 -5.58 -15.48
C PRO A 112 -7.33 -4.76 -15.46
N LEU A 113 -6.80 -4.47 -14.28
CA LEU A 113 -5.52 -3.75 -14.14
C LEU A 113 -4.33 -4.55 -14.71
N ALA A 114 -4.28 -5.87 -14.52
CA ALA A 114 -3.22 -6.70 -15.09
C ALA A 114 -3.25 -6.67 -16.62
N GLU A 115 -4.44 -6.83 -17.22
CA GLU A 115 -4.63 -6.77 -18.67
C GLU A 115 -4.29 -5.39 -19.25
N TRP A 116 -4.54 -4.32 -18.50
CA TRP A 116 -4.20 -2.96 -18.90
C TRP A 116 -2.68 -2.72 -18.88
N LEU A 117 -1.97 -3.25 -17.87
CA LEU A 117 -0.51 -3.11 -17.73
C LEU A 117 0.29 -3.89 -18.79
N ASP A 118 -0.30 -4.93 -19.38
CA ASP A 118 0.33 -5.74 -20.44
C ASP A 118 0.22 -5.12 -21.85
N ARG A 119 -0.50 -4.00 -22.00
CA ARG A 119 -0.60 -3.24 -23.26
C ARG A 119 0.59 -2.31 -23.45
#